data_AF-A0A1C5XJZ3-F1
#
_entry.id   AF-A0A1C5XJZ3-F1
#
_cell.length_a   1.000
_cell.length_b   1.000
_cell.length_c   1.000
_cell.angle_alpha   90.00
_cell.angle_beta   90.00
_cell.angle_gamma   90.00
#
_symmetry.space_group_name_H-M   'P 1'
#
loop_
_entity.id
_entity.type
_entity.pdbx_description
1 polymer ?
#
loop_
_entity_poly.entity_id
_entity_poly.type
_entity_poly.pdbx_seq_one_letter_code
_entity_poly.pdbx_strand_id
1 'polypeptide(L)' 'METVIYLNKIKYEYDECDGIITVTRDGDLLGTIQANNSDWNKIINGENPIEEMWEDGIGNTLSYDGWGMDY' A
#
# COMPACT_ATOMS: atom_id res chain seq x y z
N MET A 1 -12.98 -9.71 -1.95
CA MET A 1 -12.12 -10.90 -1.83
C MET A 1 -10.75 -10.39 -1.42
N GLU A 2 -10.10 -10.98 -0.42
CA GLU A 2 -8.78 -10.48 0.01
C GLU A 2 -7.69 -11.05 -0.90
N THR A 3 -6.86 -10.18 -1.47
CA THR A 3 -5.74 -10.57 -2.34
C THR A 3 -4.44 -10.02 -1.81
N VAL A 4 -3.37 -10.83 -1.89
CA VAL A 4 -2.09 -10.51 -1.25
C VAL A 4 -0.94 -10.63 -2.25
N ILE A 5 -0.06 -9.64 -2.25
CA ILE A 5 1.18 -9.60 -3.05
C ILE A 5 2.36 -9.29 -2.13
N TYR A 6 3.50 -9.92 -2.41
CA TYR A 6 4.76 -9.65 -1.72
C TYR A 6 5.80 -9.08 -2.69
N LEU A 7 6.30 -7.87 -2.41
CA LEU A 7 7.37 -7.22 -3.17
C LEU A 7 8.45 -6.76 -2.18
N ASN A 8 9.71 -7.13 -2.39
CA ASN A 8 10.84 -6.66 -1.57
C ASN A 8 10.64 -6.76 -0.03
N LYS A 9 10.04 -7.86 0.44
CA LYS A 9 9.67 -8.11 1.86
C LYS A 9 8.51 -7.26 2.40
N ILE A 10 7.84 -6.51 1.54
CA ILE A 10 6.62 -5.79 1.85
C ILE A 10 5.44 -6.61 1.36
N LYS A 11 4.46 -6.79 2.23
CA LYS A 11 3.16 -7.40 1.94
C LYS A 11 2.16 -6.29 1.65
N TYR A 12 1.50 -6.38 0.51
CA TYR A 12 0.35 -5.57 0.13
C TYR A 12 -0.88 -6.47 0.15
N GLU A 13 -1.89 -6.09 0.90
CA GLU A 13 -3.15 -6.82 1.04
C GLU A 13 -4.30 -5.91 0.64
N TYR A 14 -5.01 -6.28 -0.43
CA TYR A 14 -6.14 -5.50 -0.93
C TYR A 14 -7.46 -6.11 -0.48
N ASP A 15 -8.24 -5.30 0.23
CA ASP A 15 -9.64 -5.55 0.53
C ASP A 15 -10.52 -4.82 -0.48
N GLU A 16 -11.10 -5.57 -1.42
CA GLU A 16 -12.03 -5.04 -2.42
C GLU A 16 -13.33 -4.48 -1.82
N CYS A 17 -13.74 -4.93 -0.64
CA CYS A 17 -14.99 -4.49 -0.01
C CYS A 17 -14.84 -3.07 0.53
N ASP A 18 -13.71 -2.80 1.18
CA ASP A 18 -13.40 -1.50 1.77
C ASP A 18 -12.64 -0.57 0.81
N GLY A 19 -12.05 -1.12 -0.26
CA GLY A 19 -11.23 -0.37 -1.21
C GLY A 19 -9.95 0.14 -0.54
N ILE A 20 -9.26 -0.75 0.19
CA ILE A 20 -8.07 -0.41 0.97
C ILE A 20 -6.96 -1.40 0.69
N ILE A 21 -5.74 -0.89 0.54
CA ILE A 21 -4.53 -1.69 0.50
C ILE A 21 -3.77 -1.51 1.81
N THR A 22 -3.67 -2.57 2.59
CA THR A 22 -2.86 -2.62 3.80
C THR A 22 -1.44 -3.01 3.45
N VAL A 23 -0.47 -2.21 3.87
CA VAL A 23 0.95 -2.39 3.58
C VAL A 23 1.69 -2.71 4.87
N THR A 24 2.31 -3.89 4.92
CA THR A 24 3.06 -4.37 6.09
C THR A 24 4.45 -4.85 5.69
N ARG A 25 5.44 -4.72 6.57
CA ARG A 25 6.80 -5.23 6.37
C ARG A 25 7.23 -5.99 7.60
N ASP A 26 7.62 -7.25 7.41
CA ASP A 26 8.04 -8.14 8.51
C ASP A 26 7.05 -8.23 9.70
N GLY A 27 5.76 -7.94 9.45
CA GLY A 27 4.69 -7.92 10.46
C GLY A 27 4.33 -6.54 10.99
N ASP A 28 5.14 -5.51 10.72
CA ASP A 28 4.88 -4.12 11.11
C ASP A 28 4.02 -3.40 10.05
N LEU A 29 3.02 -2.65 10.50
CA LEU A 29 2.18 -1.84 9.64
C LEU A 29 2.96 -0.61 9.15
N LEU A 30 3.11 -0.48 7.84
CA LEU A 30 3.65 0.72 7.21
C LEU A 30 2.54 1.73 6.93
N GLY A 31 1.39 1.25 6.43
CA GLY A 31 0.26 2.13 6.14
C GLY A 31 -0.92 1.44 5.46
N THR A 32 -1.97 2.22 5.21
CA THR A 32 -3.22 1.81 4.55
C THR A 32 -3.61 2.82 3.49
N ILE A 33 -3.60 2.42 2.22
CA ILE A 33 -3.89 3.29 1.09
C ILE A 33 -5.34 3.10 0.66
N GLN A 34 -6.08 4.18 0.44
CA GLN A 34 -7.37 4.11 -0.22
C GLN A 34 -7.14 3.79 -1.71
N ALA A 35 -7.69 2.69 -2.20
CA ALA A 35 -7.43 2.21 -3.55
C ALA A 35 -8.66 1.55 -4.17
N ASN A 36 -8.66 1.45 -5.48
CA ASN A 36 -9.66 0.68 -6.23
C ASN A 36 -8.99 -0.46 -7.01
N ASN A 37 -9.79 -1.26 -7.72
CA ASN A 37 -9.29 -2.38 -8.51
C ASN A 37 -8.27 -1.97 -9.59
N SER A 38 -8.37 -0.75 -10.13
CA SER A 38 -7.40 -0.24 -11.11
C SER A 38 -6.04 0.03 -10.46
N ASP A 39 -6.01 0.55 -9.25
CA ASP A 39 -4.78 0.77 -8.50
C ASP A 39 -4.17 -0.57 -8.08
N TRP A 40 -4.99 -1.51 -7.60
CA TRP A 40 -4.50 -2.86 -7.31
C TRP A 40 -3.87 -3.55 -8.53
N ASN A 41 -4.46 -3.39 -9.71
CA ASN A 41 -3.90 -3.93 -10.95
C ASN A 41 -2.51 -3.35 -11.27
N LYS A 42 -2.20 -2.11 -10.89
CA LYS A 42 -0.85 -1.55 -11.06
C LYS A 42 0.18 -2.32 -10.22
N ILE A 43 -0.16 -2.64 -8.97
CA ILE A 43 0.70 -3.42 -8.07
C ILE A 43 0.87 -4.85 -8.59
N ILE A 44 -0.20 -5.47 -9.10
CA ILE A 44 -0.12 -6.77 -9.79
C ILE A 44 0.86 -6.72 -10.97
N ASN A 45 0.90 -5.60 -11.69
CA ASN A 45 1.80 -5.38 -12.82
C ASN A 45 3.23 -4.96 -12.41
N GLY A 46 3.53 -4.92 -11.10
CA GLY A 46 4.86 -4.66 -10.57
C GLY A 46 5.14 -3.21 -10.17
N GLU A 47 4.13 -2.34 -10.18
CA GLU A 47 4.26 -1.01 -9.59
C GLU A 47 4.47 -1.12 -8.07
N ASN A 48 5.38 -0.32 -7.51
CA ASN A 48 5.64 -0.30 -6.09
C ASN A 48 5.07 1.01 -5.49
N PRO A 49 3.99 0.94 -4.69
CA PRO A 49 3.37 2.12 -4.09
C PRO A 49 4.31 3.00 -3.27
N ILE A 50 5.37 2.42 -2.68
CA ILE A 50 6.35 3.17 -1.89
C ILE A 50 7.28 3.98 -2.80
N GLU A 51 7.78 3.37 -3.89
CA GLU A 51 8.69 4.04 -4.83
C GLU A 51 7.94 5.11 -5.64
N GLU A 52 6.68 4.85 -5.96
CA GLU A 52 5.79 5.77 -6.68
C GLU A 52 5.13 6.81 -5.75
N MET A 53 5.50 6.85 -4.47
CA MET A 53 5.04 7.86 -3.51
C MET A 53 3.50 7.94 -3.40
N TRP A 54 2.82 6.80 -3.33
CA TRP A 54 1.37 6.77 -3.19
C TRP A 54 0.92 7.43 -1.87
N GLU A 55 -0.19 8.16 -1.95
CA GLU A 55 -0.74 8.93 -0.83
C GLU A 55 -1.96 8.23 -0.20
N ASP A 56 -2.17 8.44 1.10
CA ASP A 56 -3.34 7.94 1.84
C ASP A 56 -4.63 8.75 1.62
N GLY A 57 -4.58 9.79 0.77
CA GLY A 57 -5.71 10.68 0.49
C GLY A 57 -5.90 11.82 1.49
N ILE A 58 -5.07 11.90 2.54
CA ILE A 58 -5.02 13.06 3.46
C ILE A 58 -3.65 13.78 3.45
N GLY A 59 -2.77 13.39 2.51
CA GLY A 59 -1.50 14.05 2.23
C GLY A 59 -0.28 13.38 2.84
N ASN A 60 -0.41 12.16 3.40
CA ASN A 60 0.75 11.38 3.81
C ASN A 60 1.21 10.49 2.67
N THR A 61 2.51 10.47 2.42
CA THR A 61 3.14 9.58 1.44
C THR A 61 3.64 8.31 2.11
N LEU A 62 3.41 7.17 1.46
CA LEU A 62 3.86 5.88 1.98
C LEU A 62 5.38 5.76 1.83
N SER A 63 6.07 5.43 2.91
CA SER A 63 7.52 5.19 2.91
C SER A 63 7.87 3.80 3.46
N TYR A 64 9.14 3.40 3.30
CA TYR A 64 9.66 2.16 3.89
C TYR A 64 9.68 2.17 5.43
N ASP A 65 9.56 3.35 6.04
CA ASP A 65 9.48 3.57 7.50
C ASP A 65 8.02 3.79 7.96
N GLY A 66 7.05 3.66 7.05
CA GLY A 66 5.63 3.87 7.29
C GLY A 66 5.11 5.20 6.72
N TRP A 67 3.91 5.63 7.12
CA TRP A 67 3.44 6.98 6.83
C TRP A 67 4.44 8.00 7.38
N GLY A 68 5.13 8.70 6.48
CA GLY A 68 6.00 9.79 6.87
C GLY A 68 5.13 10.90 7.45
N MET A 69 5.07 11.00 8.77
CA MET A 69 4.62 12.23 9.40
C MET A 69 5.76 13.23 9.22
N ASP A 70 5.68 14.07 8.18
CA ASP A 70 6.43 15.32 8.15
C ASP A 70 5.97 16.13 9.38
N TYR A 71 6.77 16.08 10.45
CA TYR A 71 6.59 16.87 11.66
C TYR A 71 7.22 18.25 11.53
#